data_AF-A0A937SU23-F1
#
_entry.id   AF-A0A937SU23-F1
#
_cell.length_a   1.000
_cell.length_b   1.000
_cell.length_c   1.000
_cell.angle_alpha   90.00
_cell.angle_beta   90.00
_cell.angle_gamma   90.00
#
_symmetry.space_group_name_H-M   'P 1'
#
loop_
_entity.id
_entity.type
_entity.pdbx_description
1 polymer ?
#
loop_
_entity_poly.entity_id
_entity_poly.type
_entity_poly.pdbx_seq_one_letter_code
_entity_poly.pdbx_strand_id
1 'polypeptide(L)'
;MTDFNPSSQISQDNLTIRERGVSSAREYSRVVETFSRVLQYKEAFRLSIERNLSSIGNQVKDNIENLETLMRNIDIYVQNIDKISNNLGQLQTEENSIKARYEELLNGSTSTDPLLMDDDKSHDDLDPAGSREYLIQRRRNYLENLDHSFKRLDGELLSIEKLRSELTRARDEILIKKDGAQKQMKTLEVNGGRHLEDVKRIEVELESSVDEERLLINEFKRLVNGAERTLEISDEIDHILFTYLTAAESKDMASRKPIPAVD
;
A
#
# COMPACT_ATOMS: atom_id res chain seq x y z
N MET A 1 -65.04 -65.15 -14.42
CA MET A 1 -65.10 -64.10 -15.45
C MET A 1 -65.38 -62.79 -14.73
N THR A 2 -64.35 -61.97 -14.54
CA THR A 2 -64.48 -60.62 -14.01
C THR A 2 -64.63 -59.68 -15.18
N ASP A 3 -65.79 -59.03 -15.29
CA ASP A 3 -66.04 -57.98 -16.26
C ASP A 3 -65.04 -56.84 -16.05
N PHE A 4 -64.06 -56.75 -16.95
CA PHE A 4 -63.17 -55.61 -17.04
C PHE A 4 -64.00 -54.43 -17.52
N ASN A 5 -64.17 -53.39 -16.70
CA ASN A 5 -64.87 -52.17 -17.09
C ASN A 5 -63.87 -51.15 -17.66
N PRO A 6 -63.71 -51.04 -18.99
CA PRO A 6 -62.67 -50.20 -19.61
C PRO A 6 -62.81 -48.70 -19.27
N SER A 7 -64.01 -48.25 -18.92
CA SER A 7 -64.29 -46.87 -18.47
C SER A 7 -63.59 -46.52 -17.14
N SER A 8 -63.50 -47.49 -16.23
CA SER A 8 -62.80 -47.33 -14.95
C SER A 8 -61.29 -47.22 -15.13
N GLN A 9 -60.73 -47.97 -16.08
CA GLN A 9 -59.30 -47.98 -16.36
C GLN A 9 -58.83 -46.64 -16.96
N ILE A 10 -59.54 -46.13 -17.97
CA ILE A 10 -59.20 -44.85 -18.62
C ILE A 10 -59.27 -43.69 -17.62
N SER A 11 -60.27 -43.68 -16.75
CA SER A 11 -60.42 -42.64 -15.71
C SER A 11 -59.24 -42.66 -14.73
N GLN A 12 -58.79 -43.85 -14.34
CA GLN A 12 -57.66 -44.04 -13.44
C GLN A 12 -56.32 -43.71 -14.10
N ASP A 13 -56.12 -44.09 -15.36
CA ASP A 13 -54.93 -43.76 -16.14
C ASP A 13 -54.82 -42.23 -16.34
N ASN A 14 -55.93 -41.56 -16.64
CA ASN A 14 -55.97 -40.10 -16.81
C ASN A 14 -55.61 -39.37 -15.50
N LEU A 15 -56.17 -39.81 -14.37
CA LEU A 15 -55.83 -39.26 -13.05
C LEU A 15 -54.34 -39.44 -12.74
N THR A 16 -53.81 -40.64 -13.00
CA THR A 16 -52.40 -40.99 -12.76
C THR A 16 -51.46 -40.15 -13.62
N ILE A 17 -51.76 -39.97 -14.91
CA ILE A 17 -50.95 -39.16 -15.84
C ILE A 17 -50.97 -37.68 -15.41
N ARG A 18 -52.15 -37.16 -15.03
CA ARG A 18 -52.31 -35.79 -14.53
C ARG A 18 -51.51 -35.55 -13.26
N GLU A 19 -51.60 -36.44 -12.28
CA GLU A 19 -50.84 -36.36 -11.03
C GLU A 19 -49.34 -36.39 -11.29
N ARG A 20 -48.88 -37.27 -12.19
CA ARG A 20 -47.48 -37.35 -12.60
C ARG A 20 -47.00 -36.05 -13.25
N GLY A 21 -47.79 -35.46 -14.15
CA GLY A 21 -47.47 -34.17 -14.77
C GLY A 21 -47.36 -33.03 -13.75
N VAL A 22 -48.31 -32.95 -12.81
CA VAL A 22 -48.28 -31.96 -11.72
C VAL A 22 -47.07 -32.18 -10.81
N SER A 23 -46.73 -33.43 -10.49
CA SER A 23 -45.55 -33.75 -9.68
C SER A 23 -44.25 -33.32 -10.39
N SER A 24 -44.10 -33.64 -11.68
CA SER A 24 -42.93 -33.25 -12.47
C SER A 24 -42.76 -31.73 -12.54
N ALA A 25 -43.86 -30.98 -12.73
CA ALA A 25 -43.82 -29.51 -12.76
C ALA A 25 -43.34 -28.94 -11.41
N ARG A 26 -43.82 -29.49 -10.28
CA ARG A 26 -43.38 -29.07 -8.93
C ARG A 26 -41.91 -29.35 -8.69
N GLU A 27 -41.43 -30.54 -9.08
CA GLU A 27 -40.01 -30.90 -8.94
C GLU A 27 -39.13 -29.97 -9.77
N TYR A 28 -39.52 -29.65 -11.01
CA TYR A 28 -38.79 -28.71 -11.84
C TYR A 28 -38.74 -27.30 -11.22
N SER A 29 -39.87 -26.76 -10.75
CA SER A 29 -39.91 -25.49 -10.03
C SER A 29 -38.99 -25.48 -8.82
N ARG A 30 -38.99 -26.54 -8.02
CA ARG A 30 -38.11 -26.69 -6.85
C ARG A 30 -36.63 -26.68 -7.25
N VAL A 31 -36.26 -27.36 -8.34
CA VAL A 31 -34.88 -27.37 -8.86
C VAL A 31 -34.46 -25.96 -9.28
N VAL A 32 -35.29 -25.26 -10.05
CA VAL A 32 -35.02 -23.88 -10.51
C VAL A 32 -34.85 -22.92 -9.33
N GLU A 33 -35.73 -22.97 -8.33
CA GLU A 33 -35.64 -22.15 -7.13
C GLU A 33 -34.36 -22.44 -6.32
N THR A 34 -34.04 -23.71 -6.14
CA THR A 34 -32.84 -24.14 -5.40
C THR A 34 -31.59 -23.66 -6.12
N PHE A 35 -31.52 -23.84 -7.45
CA PHE A 35 -30.39 -23.44 -8.25
C PHE A 35 -30.20 -21.92 -8.24
N SER A 36 -31.29 -21.16 -8.34
CA SER A 36 -31.28 -19.70 -8.23
C SER A 36 -30.71 -19.23 -6.89
N ARG A 37 -31.10 -19.89 -5.79
CA ARG A 37 -30.57 -19.57 -4.45
C ARG A 37 -29.08 -19.89 -4.32
N VAL A 38 -28.63 -21.02 -4.87
CA VAL A 38 -27.21 -21.41 -4.88
C VAL A 38 -26.38 -20.38 -5.66
N LEU A 39 -26.82 -19.96 -6.85
CA LEU A 39 -26.14 -18.94 -7.64
C LEU A 39 -26.08 -17.59 -6.90
N GLN A 40 -27.17 -17.15 -6.29
CA GLN A 40 -27.18 -15.91 -5.49
C GLN A 40 -26.17 -15.97 -4.35
N TYR A 41 -26.05 -17.11 -3.66
CA TYR A 41 -25.06 -17.30 -2.61
C TYR A 41 -23.62 -17.23 -3.17
N LYS A 42 -23.36 -17.90 -4.30
CA LYS A 42 -22.04 -17.88 -4.95
C LYS A 42 -21.65 -16.48 -5.41
N GLU A 43 -22.58 -15.74 -5.99
CA GLU A 43 -22.34 -14.34 -6.38
C GLU A 43 -22.03 -13.46 -5.17
N ALA A 44 -22.80 -13.58 -4.08
CA ALA A 44 -22.54 -12.83 -2.86
C ALA A 44 -21.15 -13.15 -2.26
N PHE A 45 -20.75 -14.43 -2.31
CA PHE A 45 -19.43 -14.88 -1.87
C PHE A 45 -18.31 -14.32 -2.76
N ARG A 46 -18.45 -14.39 -4.08
CA ARG A 46 -17.51 -13.79 -5.05
C ARG A 46 -17.32 -12.30 -4.80
N LEU A 47 -18.41 -11.55 -4.65
CA LEU A 47 -18.35 -10.12 -4.31
C LEU A 47 -17.68 -9.86 -2.95
N SER A 48 -17.78 -10.79 -1.99
CA SER A 48 -17.07 -10.69 -0.71
C SER A 48 -15.56 -10.85 -0.90
N ILE A 49 -15.14 -11.82 -1.70
CA ILE A 49 -13.73 -12.05 -2.04
C ILE A 49 -13.15 -10.84 -2.78
N GLU A 50 -13.85 -10.32 -3.80
CA GLU A 50 -13.42 -9.15 -4.56
C GLU A 50 -13.23 -7.91 -3.67
N ARG A 51 -14.12 -7.70 -2.69
CA ARG A 51 -13.95 -6.63 -1.69
C ARG A 51 -12.73 -6.84 -0.81
N ASN A 52 -12.47 -8.07 -0.36
CA ASN A 52 -11.29 -8.38 0.43
C ASN A 52 -10.00 -8.14 -0.37
N LEU A 53 -9.97 -8.55 -1.64
CA LEU A 53 -8.84 -8.36 -2.53
C LEU A 53 -8.58 -6.86 -2.78
N SER A 54 -9.63 -6.07 -3.00
CA SER A 54 -9.54 -4.61 -3.11
C SER A 54 -9.00 -3.96 -1.82
N SER A 55 -9.47 -4.41 -0.65
CA SER A 55 -8.98 -3.93 0.65
C SER A 55 -7.49 -4.22 0.83
N ILE A 56 -7.04 -5.43 0.51
CA ILE A 56 -5.62 -5.78 0.60
C ILE A 56 -4.81 -5.00 -0.43
N GLY A 57 -5.35 -4.78 -1.63
CA GLY A 57 -4.73 -3.94 -2.66
C GLY A 57 -4.44 -2.52 -2.15
N ASN A 58 -5.37 -1.91 -1.42
CA ASN A 58 -5.13 -0.62 -0.76
C ASN A 58 -4.04 -0.70 0.30
N GLN A 59 -4.04 -1.74 1.15
CA GLN A 59 -2.99 -1.93 2.16
C GLN A 59 -1.60 -2.12 1.53
N VAL A 60 -1.50 -2.87 0.43
CA VAL A 60 -0.26 -3.06 -0.32
C VAL A 60 0.22 -1.73 -0.88
N LYS A 61 -0.68 -0.94 -1.47
CA LYS A 61 -0.37 0.38 -2.01
C LYS A 61 0.18 1.31 -0.93
N ASP A 62 -0.52 1.42 0.20
CA ASP A 62 -0.09 2.24 1.33
C ASP A 62 1.28 1.77 1.87
N ASN A 63 1.51 0.45 1.92
CA ASN A 63 2.78 -0.12 2.34
C ASN A 63 3.93 0.26 1.40
N ILE A 64 3.70 0.25 0.08
CA ILE A 64 4.69 0.68 -0.93
C ILE A 64 5.02 2.16 -0.77
N GLU A 65 4.01 3.04 -0.68
CA GLU A 65 4.22 4.49 -0.51
C GLU A 65 5.02 4.81 0.77
N ASN A 66 4.75 4.09 1.86
CA ASN A 66 5.50 4.21 3.10
C ASN A 66 6.95 3.72 2.97
N LEU A 67 7.18 2.61 2.26
CA LEU A 67 8.53 2.11 1.98
C LEU A 67 9.35 3.09 1.15
N GLU A 68 8.78 3.65 0.08
CA GLU A 68 9.44 4.66 -0.76
C GLU A 68 9.85 5.90 0.05
N THR A 69 8.94 6.36 0.92
CA THR A 69 9.22 7.48 1.82
C THR A 69 10.38 7.18 2.77
N LEU A 70 10.41 5.98 3.37
CA LEU A 70 11.49 5.58 4.27
C LEU A 70 12.83 5.43 3.55
N MET A 71 12.85 4.86 2.35
CA MET A 71 14.06 4.76 1.53
C MET A 71 14.64 6.15 1.27
N ARG A 72 13.81 7.10 0.84
CA ARG A 72 14.23 8.48 0.62
C ARG A 72 14.77 9.14 1.89
N ASN A 73 14.13 8.91 3.03
CA ASN A 73 14.60 9.44 4.32
C ASN A 73 15.96 8.85 4.71
N ILE A 74 16.17 7.55 4.51
CA ILE A 74 17.44 6.88 4.79
C ILE A 74 18.56 7.47 3.91
N ASP A 75 18.29 7.69 2.62
CA ASP A 75 19.27 8.32 1.71
C ASP A 75 19.65 9.73 2.18
N ILE A 76 18.67 10.53 2.60
CA ILE A 76 18.91 11.86 3.17
C ILE A 76 19.77 11.75 4.44
N TYR A 77 19.49 10.78 5.32
CA TYR A 77 20.30 10.59 6.53
C TYR A 77 21.74 10.21 6.19
N VAL A 78 21.96 9.33 5.20
CA VAL A 78 23.31 8.98 4.74
C VAL A 78 24.05 10.22 4.21
N GLN A 79 23.42 10.99 3.32
CA GLN A 79 24.01 12.22 2.79
C GLN A 79 24.34 13.23 3.88
N ASN A 80 23.49 13.37 4.91
CA ASN A 80 23.74 14.28 6.01
C ASN A 80 24.89 13.80 6.91
N ILE A 81 25.00 12.49 7.15
CA ILE A 81 26.14 11.91 7.88
C ILE A 81 27.46 12.18 7.13
N ASP A 82 27.47 12.04 5.80
CA ASP A 82 28.65 12.30 4.98
C ASP A 82 29.04 13.78 5.03
N LYS A 83 28.06 14.69 4.92
CA LYS A 83 28.29 16.15 5.08
C LYS A 83 28.88 16.49 6.44
N ILE A 84 28.34 15.93 7.52
CA ILE A 84 28.87 16.16 8.87
C ILE A 84 30.30 15.60 8.99
N SER A 85 30.56 14.43 8.42
CA SER A 85 31.90 13.81 8.45
C SER A 85 32.93 14.67 7.71
N ASN A 86 32.56 15.26 6.57
CA ASN A 86 33.41 16.20 5.85
C ASN A 86 33.67 17.47 6.66
N ASN A 87 32.65 18.05 7.29
CA ASN A 87 32.79 19.25 8.13
C ASN A 87 33.70 18.98 9.35
N LEU A 88 33.58 17.81 9.97
CA LEU A 88 34.46 17.40 11.07
C LEU A 88 35.92 17.29 10.61
N GLY A 89 36.18 16.76 9.41
CA GLY A 89 37.52 16.73 8.83
C GLY A 89 38.10 18.11 8.52
N GLN A 90 37.27 19.05 8.08
CA GLN A 90 37.66 20.46 7.88
C GLN A 90 38.03 21.12 9.21
N LEU A 91 37.18 20.98 10.23
CA LEU A 91 37.46 21.49 11.57
C LEU A 91 38.76 20.92 12.16
N GLN A 92 39.04 19.64 11.94
CA GLN A 92 40.30 19.03 12.37
C GLN A 92 41.52 19.64 11.65
N THR A 93 41.38 19.98 10.37
CA THR A 93 42.45 20.63 9.60
C THR A 93 42.69 22.06 10.09
N GLU A 94 41.62 22.80 10.37
CA GLU A 94 41.68 24.14 10.96
C GLU A 94 42.30 24.11 12.37
N GLU A 95 41.88 23.17 13.22
CA GLU A 95 42.43 22.95 14.56
C GLU A 95 43.94 22.73 14.51
N ASN A 96 44.40 21.87 13.61
CA ASN A 96 45.84 21.60 13.42
C ASN A 96 46.60 22.84 12.93
N SER A 97 46.01 23.62 12.02
CA SER A 97 46.62 24.88 11.56
C SER A 97 46.73 25.90 12.69
N ILE A 98 45.74 26.01 13.56
CA ILE A 98 45.77 26.93 14.71
C ILE A 98 46.80 26.46 15.73
N LYS A 99 46.87 25.16 16.03
CA LYS A 99 47.89 24.58 16.91
C LYS A 99 49.31 24.81 16.40
N ALA A 100 49.55 24.65 15.10
CA ALA A 100 50.84 24.95 14.49
C ALA A 100 51.23 26.43 14.69
N ARG A 101 50.31 27.37 14.45
CA ARG A 101 50.56 28.80 14.71
C ARG A 101 50.79 29.09 16.19
N TYR A 102 50.09 28.38 17.07
CA TYR A 102 50.28 28.48 18.52
C TYR A 102 51.70 28.05 18.92
N GLU A 103 52.17 26.93 18.39
CA GLU A 103 53.53 26.42 18.61
C GLU A 103 54.59 27.35 18.02
N GLU A 104 54.38 27.90 16.83
CA GLU A 104 55.28 28.90 16.23
C GLU A 104 55.44 30.14 17.12
N LEU A 105 54.33 30.66 17.65
CA LEU A 105 54.29 31.80 18.57
C LEU A 105 55.00 31.48 19.89
N LEU A 106 54.76 30.28 20.44
CA LEU A 106 55.39 29.81 21.67
C LEU A 106 56.90 29.64 21.54
N ASN A 107 57.36 29.14 20.39
CA ASN A 107 58.77 28.94 20.09
C ASN A 107 59.50 30.23 19.68
N GLY A 108 58.78 31.36 19.57
CA GLY A 108 59.34 32.63 19.12
C GLY A 108 59.81 32.62 17.66
N SER A 109 59.32 31.66 16.86
CA SER A 109 59.71 31.48 15.46
C SER A 109 58.82 32.27 14.49
N THR A 110 58.02 33.20 15.02
CA THR A 110 57.22 34.09 14.17
C THR A 110 58.17 34.89 13.29
N SER A 111 58.08 34.68 11.98
CA SER A 111 58.57 35.63 10.99
C SER A 111 58.03 36.99 11.41
N THR A 112 58.96 37.83 11.88
CA THR A 112 58.73 39.18 12.39
C THR A 112 57.65 39.88 11.59
N ASP A 113 56.57 40.27 12.28
CA ASP A 113 55.55 41.17 11.76
C ASP A 113 56.25 42.38 11.09
N PRO A 114 55.94 42.72 9.82
CA PRO A 114 56.53 43.88 9.16
C PRO A 114 56.35 45.20 9.93
N LEU A 115 55.40 45.25 10.88
CA LEU A 115 55.19 46.36 11.80
C LEU A 115 56.32 46.57 12.83
N LEU A 116 57.25 45.62 12.98
CA LEU A 116 58.46 45.80 13.80
C LEU A 116 59.68 46.31 13.01
N MET A 117 59.54 46.44 11.68
CA MET A 117 60.60 46.83 10.74
C MET A 117 60.42 48.25 10.18
N ASP A 118 59.49 49.04 10.72
CA ASP A 118 59.38 50.47 10.39
C ASP A 118 59.84 51.32 11.57
N ASP A 119 61.14 51.28 11.88
CA ASP A 119 61.88 52.45 12.39
C ASP A 119 63.40 52.19 12.37
N ASP A 120 63.98 52.04 11.18
CA ASP A 120 65.41 52.27 10.98
C ASP A 120 65.60 53.57 10.19
N LYS A 121 65.07 54.66 10.76
CA LYS A 121 65.45 56.02 10.36
C LYS A 121 66.05 56.73 11.57
N SER A 122 67.35 56.53 11.71
CA SER A 122 68.31 57.52 12.22
C SER A 122 67.82 58.40 13.38
N HIS A 123 67.91 57.90 14.61
CA HIS A 123 67.80 58.74 15.80
C HIS A 123 69.11 58.71 16.58
N ASP A 124 70.12 59.37 16.01
CA ASP A 124 71.46 59.52 16.59
C ASP A 124 71.54 60.69 17.60
N ASP A 125 70.40 61.11 18.16
CA ASP A 125 70.29 62.31 19.01
C ASP A 125 69.19 62.15 20.08
N LEU A 126 69.28 61.12 20.93
CA LEU A 126 68.38 60.98 22.09
C LEU A 126 69.14 60.74 23.40
N ASP A 127 68.74 61.55 24.39
CA ASP A 127 69.02 61.40 25.82
C ASP A 127 68.89 59.91 26.24
N PRO A 128 69.89 59.31 26.93
CA PRO A 128 69.85 57.91 27.35
C PRO A 128 68.57 57.52 28.11
N ALA A 129 67.93 58.47 28.80
CA ALA A 129 66.66 58.28 29.48
C ALA A 129 65.47 58.10 28.50
N GLY A 130 65.43 58.83 27.39
CA GLY A 130 64.41 58.72 26.35
C GLY A 130 64.52 57.43 25.52
N SER A 131 65.74 56.99 25.24
CA SER A 131 66.00 55.69 24.58
C SER A 131 65.57 54.50 25.45
N ARG A 132 65.80 54.57 26.77
CA ARG A 132 65.36 53.54 27.72
C ARG A 132 63.85 53.47 27.85
N GLU A 133 63.16 54.60 27.95
CA GLU A 133 61.69 54.63 28.06
C GLU A 133 61.03 54.11 26.77
N TYR A 134 61.58 54.46 25.60
CA TYR A 134 61.14 53.91 24.32
C TYR A 134 61.27 52.38 24.26
N LEU A 135 62.41 51.82 24.71
CA LEU A 135 62.61 50.36 24.77
C LEU A 135 61.64 49.68 25.75
N ILE A 136 61.34 50.32 26.88
CA ILE A 136 60.35 49.84 27.86
C ILE A 136 58.96 49.82 27.21
N GLN A 137 58.58 50.88 26.52
CA GLN A 137 57.28 50.95 25.84
C GLN A 137 57.18 49.94 24.69
N ARG A 138 58.22 49.79 23.87
CA ARG A 138 58.27 48.79 22.78
C ARG A 138 58.13 47.37 23.33
N ARG A 139 58.83 47.06 24.42
CA ARG A 139 58.69 45.76 25.12
C ARG A 139 57.27 45.56 25.64
N ARG A 140 56.66 46.59 26.23
CA ARG A 140 55.29 46.52 26.74
C ARG A 140 54.28 46.23 25.63
N ASN A 141 54.35 46.99 24.54
CA ASN A 141 53.49 46.80 23.37
C ASN A 141 53.65 45.40 22.76
N TYR A 142 54.89 44.89 22.67
CA TYR A 142 55.15 43.54 22.19
C TYR A 142 54.48 42.48 23.08
N LEU A 143 54.62 42.59 24.40
CA LEU A 143 54.01 41.66 25.36
C LEU A 143 52.48 41.72 25.33
N GLU A 144 51.89 42.92 25.19
CA GLU A 144 50.44 43.09 25.06
C GLU A 144 49.90 42.48 23.75
N ASN A 145 50.61 42.67 22.64
CA ASN A 145 50.28 42.06 21.34
C ASN A 145 50.41 40.53 21.37
N LEU A 146 51.41 40.01 22.07
CA LEU A 146 51.62 38.58 22.26
C LEU A 146 50.47 37.96 23.06
N ASP A 147 50.09 38.58 24.19
CA ASP A 147 48.95 38.18 25.01
C ASP A 147 47.63 38.20 24.22
N HIS A 148 47.39 39.24 23.41
CA HIS A 148 46.24 39.29 22.50
C HIS A 148 46.24 38.16 21.47
N SER A 149 47.40 37.83 20.91
CA SER A 149 47.53 36.77 19.91
C SER A 149 47.21 35.40 20.50
N PHE A 150 47.74 35.08 21.69
CA PHE A 150 47.42 33.84 22.39
C PHE A 150 45.93 33.76 22.75
N LYS A 151 45.36 34.82 23.34
CA LYS A 151 43.93 34.86 23.66
C LYS A 151 43.03 34.65 22.45
N ARG A 152 43.43 35.18 21.28
CA ARG A 152 42.69 34.96 20.03
C ARG A 152 42.75 33.49 19.61
N LEU A 153 43.94 32.87 19.61
CA LEU A 153 44.09 31.46 19.24
C LEU A 153 43.35 30.53 20.22
N ASP A 154 43.39 30.82 21.52
CA ASP A 154 42.62 30.09 22.55
C ASP A 154 41.11 30.19 22.27
N GLY A 155 40.62 31.38 21.91
CA GLY A 155 39.23 31.60 21.53
C GLY A 155 38.82 30.83 20.27
N GLU A 156 39.67 30.80 19.25
CA GLU A 156 39.45 30.03 18.02
C GLU A 156 39.40 28.52 18.30
N LEU A 157 40.33 27.99 19.09
CA LEU A 157 40.36 26.58 19.50
C LEU A 157 39.10 26.20 20.30
N LEU A 158 38.66 27.05 21.22
CA LEU A 158 37.44 26.83 22.00
C LEU A 158 36.20 26.81 21.10
N SER A 159 36.14 27.69 20.10
CA SER A 159 35.06 27.72 19.10
C SER A 159 35.01 26.43 18.28
N ILE A 160 36.17 25.94 17.83
CA ILE A 160 36.27 24.67 17.10
C ILE A 160 35.78 23.51 17.97
N GLU A 161 36.21 23.42 19.24
CA GLU A 161 35.76 22.37 20.15
C GLU A 161 34.23 22.37 20.31
N LYS A 162 33.64 23.56 20.47
CA LYS A 162 32.18 23.70 20.57
C LYS A 162 31.48 23.21 19.30
N LEU A 163 31.92 23.66 18.12
CA LEU A 163 31.36 23.21 16.84
C LEU A 163 31.51 21.70 16.63
N ARG A 164 32.66 21.13 16.99
CA ARG A 164 32.93 19.69 16.91
C ARG A 164 31.95 18.90 17.78
N SER A 165 31.69 19.38 19.00
CA SER A 165 30.73 18.75 19.91
C SER A 165 29.29 18.78 19.36
N GLU A 166 28.87 19.92 18.78
CA GLU A 166 27.55 20.09 18.18
C GLU A 166 27.36 19.19 16.95
N LEU A 167 28.35 19.14 16.06
CA LEU A 167 28.33 18.28 14.87
C LEU A 167 28.32 16.80 15.24
N THR A 168 29.10 16.40 16.24
CA THR A 168 29.13 15.00 16.72
C THR A 168 27.76 14.61 17.27
N ARG A 169 27.16 15.46 18.10
CA ARG A 169 25.80 15.23 18.61
C ARG A 169 24.77 15.14 17.49
N ALA A 170 24.81 16.06 16.52
CA ALA A 170 23.90 16.04 15.38
C ALA A 170 24.04 14.74 14.57
N ARG A 171 25.27 14.25 14.38
CA ARG A 171 25.55 12.96 13.72
C ARG A 171 24.91 11.80 14.48
N ASP A 172 25.04 11.76 15.80
CA ASP A 172 24.47 10.71 16.64
C ASP A 172 22.93 10.70 16.58
N GLU A 173 22.30 11.88 16.63
CA GLU A 173 20.85 12.03 16.48
C GLU A 173 20.36 11.52 15.11
N ILE A 174 21.11 11.80 14.03
CA ILE A 174 20.79 11.31 12.68
C ILE A 174 20.98 9.79 12.60
N LEU A 175 22.02 9.22 13.22
CA LEU A 175 22.24 7.77 13.27
C LEU A 175 21.08 7.05 13.96
N ILE A 176 20.58 7.59 15.07
CA ILE A 176 19.40 7.05 15.77
C ILE A 176 18.17 7.07 14.86
N LYS A 177 17.92 8.20 14.16
CA LYS A 177 16.80 8.31 13.21
C LYS A 177 16.93 7.33 12.05
N LYS A 178 18.15 7.15 11.52
CA LYS A 178 18.44 6.19 10.45
C LYS A 178 18.16 4.75 10.89
N ASP A 179 18.62 4.35 12.08
CA ASP A 179 18.35 3.01 12.61
C ASP A 179 16.84 2.78 12.84
N GLY A 180 16.14 3.79 13.37
CA GLY A 180 14.68 3.77 13.51
C GLY A 180 13.96 3.57 12.17
N ALA A 181 14.34 4.32 11.14
CA ALA A 181 13.79 4.18 9.79
C ALA A 181 14.07 2.80 9.19
N GLN A 182 15.28 2.25 9.38
CA GLN A 182 15.63 0.91 8.91
C GLN A 182 14.84 -0.20 9.60
N LYS A 183 14.57 -0.07 10.90
CA LYS A 183 13.69 -1.00 11.65
C LYS A 183 12.25 -0.94 11.15
N GLN A 184 11.76 0.26 10.89
CA GLN A 184 10.42 0.44 10.33
C GLN A 184 10.31 -0.16 8.93
N MET A 185 11.34 0.05 8.08
CA MET A 185 11.41 -0.51 6.74
C MET A 185 11.31 -2.03 6.76
N LYS A 186 12.09 -2.71 7.61
CA LYS A 186 11.99 -4.18 7.80
C LYS A 186 10.59 -4.65 8.21
N THR A 187 9.93 -3.90 9.09
CA THR A 187 8.55 -4.22 9.50
C THR A 187 7.59 -4.15 8.32
N LEU A 188 7.70 -3.11 7.49
CA LEU A 188 6.87 -2.93 6.30
C LEU A 188 7.18 -3.96 5.21
N GLU A 189 8.44 -4.39 5.06
CA GLU A 189 8.81 -5.49 4.16
C GLU A 189 8.14 -6.81 4.58
N VAL A 190 8.15 -7.13 5.88
CA VAL A 190 7.47 -8.31 6.43
C VAL A 190 5.96 -8.22 6.25
N ASN A 191 5.37 -7.03 6.46
CA ASN A 191 3.94 -6.81 6.21
C ASN A 191 3.60 -6.96 4.73
N GLY A 192 4.44 -6.43 3.83
CA GLY A 192 4.29 -6.58 2.39
C GLY A 192 4.32 -8.04 1.94
N GLY A 193 5.24 -8.84 2.52
CA GLY A 193 5.27 -10.29 2.30
C GLY A 193 3.98 -10.97 2.72
N ARG A 194 3.45 -10.65 3.90
CA ARG A 194 2.15 -11.18 4.38
C ARG A 194 0.98 -10.80 3.47
N HIS A 195 0.90 -9.54 3.04
CA HIS A 195 -0.13 -9.12 2.10
C HIS A 195 -0.04 -9.87 0.76
N LEU A 196 1.16 -10.13 0.26
CA LEU A 196 1.35 -10.89 -0.98
C LEU A 196 0.89 -12.35 -0.83
N GLU A 197 1.17 -12.99 0.32
CA GLU A 197 0.66 -14.32 0.64
C GLU A 197 -0.87 -14.35 0.73
N ASP A 198 -1.47 -13.33 1.36
CA ASP A 198 -2.91 -13.17 1.46
C ASP A 198 -3.56 -13.00 0.08
N VAL A 199 -2.99 -12.17 -0.79
CA VAL A 199 -3.46 -12.00 -2.18
C VAL A 199 -3.43 -13.33 -2.90
N LYS A 200 -2.31 -14.06 -2.88
CA LYS A 200 -2.20 -15.36 -3.55
C LYS A 200 -3.23 -16.36 -3.06
N ARG A 201 -3.48 -16.42 -1.74
CA ARG A 201 -4.50 -17.31 -1.17
C ARG A 201 -5.89 -16.96 -1.69
N ILE A 202 -6.22 -15.66 -1.69
CA ILE A 202 -7.53 -15.18 -2.10
C ILE A 202 -7.74 -15.33 -3.61
N GLU A 203 -6.71 -15.13 -4.42
CA GLU A 203 -6.75 -15.38 -5.86
C GLU A 203 -7.09 -16.84 -6.17
N VAL A 204 -6.46 -17.79 -5.47
CA VAL A 204 -6.77 -19.23 -5.61
C VAL A 204 -8.21 -19.54 -5.17
N GLU A 205 -8.68 -18.94 -4.07
CA GLU A 205 -10.07 -19.11 -3.60
C GLU A 205 -11.08 -18.55 -4.60
N LEU A 206 -10.78 -17.40 -5.22
CA LEU A 206 -11.59 -16.80 -6.25
C LEU A 206 -11.65 -17.67 -7.50
N GLU A 207 -10.51 -18.18 -7.97
CA GLU A 207 -10.41 -19.07 -9.12
C GLU A 207 -11.25 -20.35 -8.89
N SER A 208 -11.10 -20.99 -7.73
CA SER A 208 -11.91 -22.15 -7.34
C SER A 208 -13.41 -21.83 -7.32
N SER A 209 -13.79 -20.67 -6.78
CA SER A 209 -15.21 -20.26 -6.74
C SER A 209 -15.80 -20.05 -8.14
N VAL A 210 -15.02 -19.45 -9.05
CA VAL A 210 -15.43 -19.23 -10.45
C VAL A 210 -15.59 -20.56 -11.20
N ASP A 211 -14.68 -21.51 -10.97
CA ASP A 211 -14.76 -22.85 -11.56
C ASP A 211 -16.00 -23.62 -11.09
N GLU A 212 -16.29 -23.57 -9.79
CA GLU A 212 -17.49 -24.18 -9.21
C GLU A 212 -18.77 -23.56 -9.76
N GLU A 213 -18.83 -22.23 -9.87
CA GLU A 213 -19.98 -21.53 -10.46
C GLU A 213 -20.17 -21.91 -11.93
N ARG A 214 -19.09 -21.99 -12.70
CA ARG A 214 -19.13 -22.44 -14.11
C ARG A 214 -19.68 -23.86 -14.23
N LEU A 215 -19.25 -24.77 -13.35
CA LEU A 215 -19.73 -26.16 -13.35
C LEU A 215 -21.22 -26.23 -13.03
N LEU A 216 -21.66 -25.51 -11.99
CA LEU A 216 -23.07 -25.41 -11.63
C LEU A 216 -23.90 -24.92 -12.82
N ILE A 217 -23.50 -23.81 -13.45
CA ILE A 217 -24.23 -23.22 -14.58
C ILE A 217 -24.34 -24.22 -15.74
N ASN A 218 -23.26 -24.95 -16.05
CA ASN A 218 -23.25 -25.95 -17.11
C ASN A 218 -24.19 -27.12 -16.82
N GLU A 219 -24.19 -27.61 -15.57
CA GLU A 219 -25.09 -28.68 -15.13
C GLU A 219 -26.56 -28.25 -15.19
N PHE A 220 -26.86 -27.02 -14.76
CA PHE A 220 -28.21 -26.48 -14.85
C PHE A 220 -28.66 -26.30 -16.29
N LYS A 221 -27.80 -25.77 -17.17
CA LYS A 221 -28.09 -25.70 -18.62
C LYS A 221 -28.43 -27.08 -19.19
N ARG A 222 -27.66 -28.11 -18.82
CA ARG A 222 -27.93 -29.49 -19.25
C ARG A 222 -29.29 -29.99 -18.76
N LEU A 223 -29.62 -29.72 -17.51
CA LEU A 223 -30.91 -30.11 -16.91
C LEU A 223 -32.09 -29.40 -17.58
N VAL A 224 -31.98 -28.08 -17.81
CA VAL A 224 -33.01 -27.28 -18.50
C VAL A 224 -33.21 -27.79 -19.92
N ASN A 225 -32.13 -27.98 -20.70
CA ASN A 225 -32.22 -28.50 -22.07
C ASN A 225 -32.83 -29.91 -22.12
N GLY A 226 -32.56 -30.75 -21.11
CA GLY A 226 -33.17 -32.06 -20.99
C GLY A 226 -34.68 -31.98 -20.71
N ALA A 227 -35.08 -31.11 -19.77
CA ALA A 227 -36.48 -30.88 -19.45
C ALA A 227 -37.26 -30.30 -20.64
N GLU A 228 -36.70 -29.30 -21.32
CA GLU A 228 -37.27 -28.67 -22.52
C GLU A 228 -37.62 -29.72 -23.59
N ARG A 229 -36.66 -30.60 -23.94
CA ARG A 229 -36.87 -31.68 -24.91
C ARG A 229 -37.95 -32.69 -24.53
N THR A 230 -38.25 -32.84 -23.24
CA THR A 230 -39.29 -33.76 -22.75
C THR A 230 -40.65 -33.09 -22.55
N LEU A 231 -40.68 -31.75 -22.49
CA LEU A 231 -41.88 -30.94 -22.28
C LEU A 231 -42.45 -30.37 -23.58
N GLU A 232 -41.70 -30.46 -24.69
CA GLU A 232 -42.17 -30.09 -26.02
C GLU A 232 -43.31 -31.03 -26.45
N ILE A 233 -44.51 -30.48 -26.60
CA ILE A 233 -45.68 -31.22 -27.10
C ILE A 233 -45.49 -31.40 -28.61
N SER A 234 -45.53 -32.64 -29.10
CA SER A 234 -45.46 -32.87 -30.55
C SER A 234 -46.65 -32.21 -31.26
N ASP A 235 -46.42 -31.60 -32.42
CA ASP A 235 -47.46 -30.98 -33.25
C ASP A 235 -48.69 -31.87 -33.47
N GLU A 236 -48.49 -33.19 -33.56
CA GLU A 236 -49.57 -34.17 -33.73
C GLU A 236 -50.47 -34.25 -32.49
N ILE A 237 -49.89 -34.36 -31.29
CA ILE A 237 -50.63 -34.33 -30.03
C ILE A 237 -51.30 -32.97 -29.84
N ASP A 238 -50.61 -31.87 -30.16
CA ASP A 238 -51.18 -30.53 -30.04
C ASP A 238 -52.38 -30.36 -30.97
N HIS A 239 -52.27 -30.78 -32.22
CA HIS A 239 -53.37 -30.77 -33.19
C HIS A 239 -54.56 -31.63 -32.74
N ILE A 240 -54.31 -32.82 -32.18
CA ILE A 240 -55.34 -33.69 -31.61
C ILE A 240 -56.06 -32.95 -30.47
N LEU A 241 -55.30 -32.45 -29.49
CA LEU A 241 -55.87 -31.74 -28.34
C LEU A 241 -56.69 -30.53 -28.79
N PHE A 242 -56.16 -29.69 -29.69
CA PHE A 242 -56.82 -28.49 -30.19
C PHE A 242 -58.11 -28.80 -30.96
N THR A 243 -58.08 -29.81 -31.84
CA THR A 243 -59.24 -30.22 -32.64
C THR A 243 -60.37 -30.74 -31.75
N TYR A 244 -60.05 -31.60 -30.78
CA TYR A 244 -61.04 -32.12 -29.84
C TYR A 244 -61.55 -31.05 -28.86
N LEU A 245 -60.70 -30.13 -28.41
CA LEU A 245 -61.12 -29.01 -27.56
C LEU A 245 -62.07 -28.08 -28.31
N THR A 246 -61.73 -27.69 -29.54
CA THR A 246 -62.57 -26.84 -30.40
C THR A 246 -63.91 -27.51 -30.71
N ALA A 247 -63.93 -28.82 -30.96
CA ALA A 247 -65.14 -29.60 -31.15
C ALA A 247 -65.99 -29.72 -29.88
N ALA A 248 -65.37 -29.77 -28.70
CA ALA A 248 -66.06 -29.78 -27.42
C ALA A 248 -66.65 -28.41 -27.08
N GLU A 249 -65.88 -27.33 -27.25
CA GLU A 249 -66.31 -25.94 -27.03
C GLU A 249 -67.45 -25.54 -27.96
N SER A 250 -67.39 -25.91 -29.25
CA SER A 250 -68.47 -25.66 -30.20
C SER A 250 -69.77 -26.41 -29.87
N LYS A 251 -69.68 -27.64 -29.36
CA LYS A 251 -70.83 -28.39 -28.85
C LYS A 251 -71.40 -27.78 -27.58
N ASP A 252 -70.56 -27.30 -26.67
CA ASP A 252 -70.99 -26.65 -25.43
C ASP A 252 -71.71 -25.31 -25.75
N MET A 253 -71.18 -24.52 -26.70
CA MET A 253 -71.82 -23.32 -27.24
C MET A 253 -73.16 -23.61 -27.91
N ALA A 254 -73.28 -24.72 -28.65
CA ALA A 254 -74.54 -25.15 -29.26
C ALA A 254 -75.57 -25.67 -28.24
N SER A 255 -75.12 -26.11 -27.06
CA SER A 255 -75.98 -26.64 -26.00
C SER A 255 -76.50 -25.56 -25.02
N ARG A 256 -75.87 -24.38 -24.99
CA ARG A 256 -76.40 -23.21 -24.29
C ARG A 256 -77.64 -22.69 -25.01
N LYS A 257 -78.83 -23.05 -24.50
CA LYS A 257 -80.11 -22.50 -24.98
C LYS A 257 -80.06 -20.96 -24.98
N PRO A 258 -80.57 -20.29 -26.03
CA PRO A 258 -80.71 -18.85 -26.02
C PRO A 258 -81.65 -18.44 -24.88
N ILE A 259 -81.23 -17.48 -24.08
CA ILE A 259 -82.07 -16.81 -23.09
C ILE A 259 -83.22 -16.15 -23.89
N PRO A 260 -84.50 -16.39 -23.56
CA PRO A 260 -85.59 -15.73 -24.27
C PRO A 260 -85.50 -14.23 -24.01
N ALA A 261 -85.53 -13.43 -25.07
CA ALA A 261 -85.73 -12.00 -24.95
C ALA A 261 -87.10 -11.77 -24.29
N VAL A 262 -87.09 -11.03 -23.17
CA VAL A 262 -88.31 -10.54 -22.53
C VAL A 262 -88.71 -9.28 -23.27
N ASP A 263 -89.79 -9.35 -24.04
CA ASP A 263 -90.55 -8.19 -24.52
C ASP A 263 -91.47 -7.66 -23.41
#